data_AF-A0A8E2FAX1-F1
#
_entry.id   AF-A0A8E2FAX1-F1
#
_cell.length_a   1.000
_cell.length_b   1.000
_cell.length_c   1.000
_cell.angle_alpha   90.00
_cell.angle_beta   90.00
_cell.angle_gamma   90.00
#
_symmetry.space_group_name_H-M   'P 1'
#
loop_
_entity.id
_entity.type
_entity.pdbx_description
1 polymer ?
#
loop_
_entity_poly.entity_id
_entity_poly.type
_entity_poly.pdbx_seq_one_letter_code
_entity_poly.pdbx_strand_id
1 'polypeptide(L)'
;HHPYIDILPFPNFRDRVLAATSTDPPLIDEDELCLDFSNDGMVCWGSTSGNLGMQAGVSWDMRSWEPAIWFLRKYWFLIDGQEDDMWKSARWWHMMRGERMRI
;
A
#
# COMPACT_ATOMS: atom_id res chain seq x y z
N HIS A 1 0.09 -10.61 -14.43
CA HIS A 1 0.48 -9.48 -13.57
C HIS A 1 1.99 -9.43 -13.44
N HIS A 2 2.54 -8.26 -13.15
CA HIS A 2 3.95 -8.00 -12.92
C HIS A 2 4.35 -8.47 -11.50
N PRO A 3 5.54 -9.08 -11.32
CA PRO A 3 5.95 -9.68 -10.03
C PRO A 3 5.98 -8.74 -8.81
N TYR A 4 5.91 -7.42 -9.01
CA TYR A 4 5.90 -6.47 -7.89
C TYR A 4 4.60 -6.54 -7.08
N ILE A 5 3.52 -7.07 -7.65
CA ILE A 5 2.26 -7.25 -6.94
C ILE A 5 2.40 -8.37 -5.88
N ASP A 6 3.30 -9.33 -6.09
CA ASP A 6 3.50 -10.47 -5.19
C ASP A 6 4.28 -10.11 -3.91
N ILE A 7 5.08 -9.03 -3.93
CA ILE A 7 5.81 -8.53 -2.74
C ILE A 7 4.91 -7.73 -1.78
N LEU A 8 3.71 -7.34 -2.19
CA LEU A 8 2.82 -6.56 -1.34
C LEU A 8 2.22 -7.44 -0.23
N PRO A 9 2.46 -7.14 1.06
CA PRO A 9 1.89 -7.94 2.14
C PRO A 9 0.42 -7.60 2.42
N PHE A 10 -0.36 -7.17 1.42
CA PHE A 10 -1.79 -6.85 1.54
C PHE A 10 -2.62 -7.83 0.70
N PRO A 11 -3.01 -9.01 1.23
CA PRO A 11 -3.63 -10.07 0.43
C PRO A 11 -4.92 -9.62 -0.28
N ASN A 12 -5.79 -8.88 0.41
CA ASN A 12 -7.05 -8.40 -0.17
C ASN A 12 -6.82 -7.45 -1.34
N PHE A 13 -5.93 -6.47 -1.16
CA PHE A 13 -5.56 -5.53 -2.22
C PHE A 13 -4.91 -6.26 -3.40
N ARG A 14 -3.99 -7.19 -3.13
CA ARG A 14 -3.34 -8.01 -4.16
C ARG A 14 -4.37 -8.78 -4.99
N ASP A 15 -5.27 -9.51 -4.34
CA ASP A 15 -6.29 -10.31 -5.03
C ASP A 15 -7.22 -9.43 -5.88
N ARG A 16 -7.56 -8.23 -5.39
CA ARG A 16 -8.37 -7.25 -6.13
C ARG A 16 -7.63 -6.64 -7.32
N VAL A 17 -6.34 -6.35 -7.21
CA VAL A 17 -5.49 -5.89 -8.33
C VAL A 17 -5.42 -6.98 -9.42
N LEU A 18 -5.21 -8.24 -9.02
CA LEU A 18 -5.19 -9.37 -9.96
C LEU A 18 -6.53 -9.53 -10.68
N ALA A 19 -7.64 -9.46 -9.96
CA ALA A 19 -8.98 -9.48 -10.54
C ALA A 19 -9.20 -8.30 -11.51
N ALA A 20 -8.83 -7.07 -11.12
CA ALA A 20 -9.00 -5.89 -11.94
C ALA A 20 -8.19 -5.92 -13.24
N THR A 21 -6.94 -6.39 -13.19
CA THR A 21 -6.05 -6.49 -14.36
C THR A 21 -6.38 -7.65 -15.29
N SER A 22 -7.12 -8.66 -14.82
CA SER A 22 -7.51 -9.83 -15.63
C SER A 22 -8.82 -9.66 -16.42
N THR A 23 -9.48 -8.51 -16.31
CA THR A 23 -10.69 -8.19 -17.10
C THR A 23 -10.33 -7.72 -18.52
N ASP A 24 -11.31 -7.74 -19.43
CA ASP A 24 -11.16 -7.25 -20.82
C ASP A 24 -12.29 -6.27 -21.18
N PRO A 25 -12.02 -4.95 -21.28
CA PRO A 25 -10.72 -4.31 -21.04
C PRO A 25 -10.37 -4.30 -19.52
N PRO A 26 -9.08 -4.20 -19.15
CA PRO A 26 -8.65 -4.09 -17.76
C PRO A 26 -9.34 -2.92 -17.03
N LEU A 27 -9.75 -3.14 -15.77
CA LEU A 27 -10.36 -2.10 -14.94
C LEU A 27 -9.36 -1.04 -14.48
N ILE A 28 -8.06 -1.37 -14.47
CA ILE A 28 -6.96 -0.48 -14.11
C ILE A 28 -5.82 -0.61 -15.10
N ASP A 29 -5.05 0.47 -15.24
CA ASP A 29 -3.74 0.44 -15.90
C ASP A 29 -2.69 -0.06 -14.89
N GLU A 30 -2.11 -1.24 -15.18
CA GLU A 30 -1.11 -1.87 -14.30
C GLU A 30 0.22 -1.09 -14.27
N ASP A 31 0.59 -0.43 -15.38
CA ASP A 31 1.81 0.38 -15.47
C ASP A 31 1.63 1.67 -14.65
N GLU A 32 0.45 2.30 -14.73
CA GLU A 32 0.11 3.45 -13.89
C GLU A 32 0.17 3.08 -12.39
N LEU A 33 -0.39 1.93 -12.01
CA LEU A 33 -0.32 1.44 -10.63
C LEU A 33 1.15 1.25 -10.17
N CYS A 34 2.00 0.69 -11.02
CA CYS A 34 3.42 0.50 -10.73
C CYS A 34 4.16 1.83 -10.52
N LEU A 35 3.87 2.83 -11.37
CA LEU A 35 4.42 4.18 -11.24
C LEU A 35 3.96 4.86 -9.96
N ASP A 36 2.67 4.76 -9.62
CA ASP A 36 2.13 5.32 -8.39
C ASP A 36 2.75 4.69 -7.15
N PHE A 37 2.98 3.37 -7.16
CA PHE A 37 3.73 2.69 -6.11
C PHE A 37 5.13 3.29 -5.93
N SER A 38 5.83 3.53 -7.04
CA SER A 38 7.20 4.06 -7.04
C SER A 38 7.27 5.54 -6.67
N ASN A 39 6.19 6.31 -6.90
CA ASN A 39 6.08 7.74 -6.62
C ASN A 39 5.49 8.01 -5.23
N ASP A 40 6.03 7.38 -4.19
CA ASP A 40 5.60 7.51 -2.80
C ASP A 40 4.14 7.08 -2.52
N GLY A 41 3.51 6.33 -3.43
CA GLY A 41 2.16 5.79 -3.20
C GLY A 41 2.14 4.71 -2.14
N MET A 42 3.24 3.95 -2.02
CA MET A 42 3.47 3.04 -0.91
C MET A 42 4.94 2.97 -0.55
N VAL A 43 5.25 3.23 0.71
CA VAL A 43 6.63 3.24 1.22
C VAL A 43 6.86 1.99 2.06
N CYS A 44 7.87 1.20 1.71
CA CYS A 44 8.34 0.10 2.56
C CYS A 44 9.38 0.62 3.56
N TRP A 45 8.97 0.81 4.80
CA TRP A 45 9.83 1.11 5.94
C TRP A 45 10.49 -0.18 6.45
N GLY A 46 11.81 -0.34 6.21
CA GLY A 46 12.60 -1.49 6.67
C GLY A 46 14.13 -1.27 6.61
N SER A 47 14.86 -1.97 7.50
CA SER A 47 16.32 -2.01 7.78
C SER A 47 17.28 -1.09 6.98
N THR A 48 17.02 0.21 6.94
CA THR A 48 18.10 1.19 6.83
C THR A 48 18.54 1.48 8.25
N SER A 49 19.84 1.50 8.52
CA SER A 49 20.45 1.69 9.86
C SER A 49 20.19 3.07 10.50
N GLY A 50 19.08 3.73 10.17
CA GLY A 50 18.61 4.97 10.75
C GLY A 50 17.39 4.74 11.65
N ASN A 51 17.28 5.53 12.70
CA ASN A 51 16.19 5.57 13.69
C ASN A 51 14.79 5.91 13.12
N LEU A 52 14.57 5.80 11.80
CA LEU A 52 13.31 6.13 11.14
C LEU A 52 12.39 4.91 10.99
N GLY A 53 12.93 3.68 10.97
CA GLY A 53 12.14 2.46 10.97
C GLY A 53 11.79 2.03 12.39
N MET A 54 10.53 2.18 12.81
CA MET A 54 10.05 1.82 14.16
C MET A 54 9.98 0.29 14.40
N GLN A 55 11.09 -0.43 14.24
CA GLN A 55 11.17 -1.90 14.29
C GLN A 55 10.28 -2.66 13.28
N ALA A 56 9.69 -1.96 12.31
CA ALA A 56 9.11 -2.56 11.12
C ALA A 56 10.28 -3.08 10.25
N GLY A 57 10.70 -4.31 10.54
CA GLY A 57 12.04 -4.78 10.18
C GLY A 57 12.09 -5.68 8.95
N VAL A 58 10.95 -6.07 8.39
CA VAL A 58 10.87 -7.13 7.38
C VAL A 58 9.77 -6.85 6.35
N SER A 59 10.09 -6.99 5.07
CA SER A 59 9.21 -6.60 3.95
C SER A 59 7.91 -7.40 3.85
N TRP A 60 7.82 -8.56 4.51
CA TRP A 60 6.61 -9.38 4.53
C TRP A 60 5.64 -9.05 5.68
N ASP A 61 6.00 -8.13 6.59
CA ASP A 61 5.06 -7.60 7.59
C ASP A 61 4.35 -6.36 7.02
N MET A 62 3.02 -6.34 7.09
CA MET A 62 2.17 -5.23 6.67
C MET A 62 2.55 -3.91 7.35
N ARG A 63 3.02 -3.97 8.60
CA ARG A 63 3.47 -2.80 9.37
C ARG A 63 4.72 -2.16 8.78
N SER A 64 5.48 -2.87 7.96
CA SER A 64 6.62 -2.33 7.22
C SER A 64 6.19 -1.50 6.02
N TRP A 65 4.90 -1.39 5.72
CA TRP A 65 4.43 -0.66 4.53
C TRP A 65 3.46 0.44 4.91
N GLU A 66 3.70 1.64 4.40
CA GLU A 66 2.83 2.79 4.56
C GLU A 66 2.25 3.20 3.21
N PRO A 67 0.94 2.99 2.98
CA PRO A 67 0.24 3.58 1.85
C PRO A 67 0.02 5.08 2.07
N ALA A 68 0.27 5.89 1.05
CA ALA A 68 -0.06 7.31 1.08
C ALA A 68 -1.58 7.53 0.97
N ILE A 69 -2.08 8.58 1.61
CA ILE A 69 -3.52 8.88 1.59
C ILE A 69 -4.06 9.12 0.18
N TRP A 70 -3.29 9.79 -0.68
CA TRP A 70 -3.71 10.03 -2.07
C TRP A 70 -3.81 8.72 -2.85
N PHE A 71 -2.93 7.75 -2.59
CA PHE A 71 -2.94 6.43 -3.21
C PHE A 71 -4.19 5.66 -2.79
N LEU A 72 -4.48 5.63 -1.48
CA LEU A 72 -5.69 5.00 -0.93
C LEU A 72 -6.98 5.59 -1.52
N ARG A 73 -6.98 6.89 -1.80
CA ARG A 73 -8.12 7.57 -2.42
C ARG A 73 -8.25 7.29 -3.91
N LYS A 74 -7.15 7.20 -4.65
CA LYS A 74 -7.16 6.87 -6.09
C LYS A 74 -7.65 5.44 -6.31
N TYR A 75 -7.12 4.49 -5.54
CA TYR A 75 -7.42 3.06 -5.66
C TYR A 75 -8.51 2.58 -4.68
N TRP A 76 -9.40 3.48 -4.24
CA TRP A 76 -10.40 3.20 -3.21
C TRP A 76 -11.29 1.98 -3.51
N PHE A 77 -11.56 1.70 -4.80
CA PHE A 77 -12.38 0.57 -5.25
C PHE A 77 -11.65 -0.77 -5.18
N LEU A 78 -10.32 -0.76 -5.02
CA LEU A 78 -9.49 -1.95 -4.77
C LEU A 78 -9.26 -2.19 -3.28
N ILE A 79 -9.81 -1.37 -2.40
CA ILE A 79 -9.57 -1.39 -0.95
C ILE A 79 -10.91 -1.58 -0.24
N ASP A 80 -10.98 -2.44 0.78
CA ASP A 80 -12.25 -2.80 1.43
C ASP A 80 -12.72 -1.80 2.49
N GLY A 81 -12.85 -0.53 2.08
CA GLY A 81 -13.27 0.55 2.95
C GLY A 81 -12.24 0.89 4.04
N GLN A 82 -12.63 1.71 5.02
CA GLN A 82 -11.70 2.27 6.00
C GLN A 82 -11.13 1.24 6.99
N GLU A 83 -11.76 0.08 7.13
CA GLU A 83 -11.28 -1.01 8.00
C GLU A 83 -10.34 -1.98 7.28
N ASP A 84 -10.05 -1.76 6.00
CA ASP A 84 -9.03 -2.50 5.27
C ASP A 84 -7.64 -2.29 5.89
N ASP A 85 -6.80 -3.31 5.81
CA ASP A 85 -5.48 -3.30 6.42
C ASP A 85 -4.54 -2.24 5.84
N MET A 86 -4.75 -1.82 4.58
CA MET A 86 -4.01 -0.69 4.02
C MET A 86 -4.33 0.62 4.75
N TRP A 87 -5.60 0.87 5.04
CA TRP A 87 -6.03 2.04 5.81
C TRP A 87 -5.57 1.96 7.27
N LYS A 88 -5.63 0.77 7.88
CA LYS A 88 -5.08 0.56 9.23
C LYS A 88 -3.58 0.83 9.28
N SER A 89 -2.83 0.41 8.26
CA SER A 89 -1.39 0.64 8.19
C SER A 89 -1.06 2.13 8.09
N ALA A 90 -1.73 2.86 7.19
CA ALA A 90 -1.59 4.30 7.08
C ALA A 90 -1.94 5.00 8.42
N ARG A 91 -3.01 4.58 9.10
CA ARG A 91 -3.41 5.14 10.42
C ARG A 91 -2.33 4.91 11.46
N TRP A 92 -1.77 3.71 11.49
CA TRP A 92 -0.72 3.36 12.42
C TRP A 92 0.51 4.24 12.24
N TRP A 93 0.98 4.44 11.00
CA TRP A 93 2.15 5.27 10.70
C TRP A 93 1.95 6.75 11.05
N HIS A 94 0.80 7.33 10.69
CA HIS A 94 0.46 8.68 11.11
C HIS A 94 0.40 8.80 12.64
N MET A 95 -0.24 7.84 13.32
CA MET A 95 -0.32 7.82 14.79
C MET A 95 1.07 7.75 15.44
N MET A 96 1.95 6.89 14.92
CA MET A 96 3.33 6.74 15.39
C MET A 96 4.13 8.05 15.28
N ARG A 97 3.87 8.86 14.24
CA ARG A 97 4.49 10.18 14.06
C ARG A 97 3.74 11.33 14.76
N GLY A 98 2.64 11.06 15.45
CA GLY A 98 1.79 12.10 16.06
C GLY A 98 1.08 12.99 15.03
N GLU A 99 0.95 12.51 13.80
CA GLU A 99 0.31 13.22 12.69
C GLU A 99 -1.19 12.94 12.67
N ARG A 100 -1.98 13.96 12.31
CA ARG A 100 -3.41 13.78 12.05
C ARG A 100 -3.61 13.37 10.58
N MET A 101 -4.15 12.18 10.38
CA MET A 101 -4.59 11.74 9.05
C MET A 101 -5.70 12.67 8.54
N ARG A 102 -5.50 13.24 7.34
CA ARG A 102 -6.50 14.03 6.63
C ARG A 102 -7.19 13.13 5.63
N ILE A 103 -8.31 12.54 6.06
CA ILE A 103 -9.13 11.62 5.27
C ILE A 103 -10.04 12.43 4.34
#